data_AF-A0A450TFX6-F1
#
_entry.id   AF-A0A450TFX6-F1
#
_cell.length_a   1.000
_cell.length_b   1.000
_cell.length_c   1.000
_cell.angle_alpha   90.00
_cell.angle_beta   90.00
_cell.angle_gamma   90.00
#
_symmetry.space_group_name_H-M   'P 1'
#
loop_
_entity.id
_entity.type
_entity.pdbx_description
1 polymer ?
#
loop_
_entity_poly.entity_id
_entity_poly.type
_entity_poly.pdbx_seq_one_letter_code
_entity_poly.pdbx_strand_id
1 'polypeptide(L)' 'MPTAQDVGDALIAATALVHNLELATANTSDFDWIEGLDVVNPVVR' A
#
# COMPACT_ATOMS: atom_id res chain seq x y z
N MET A 1 -15.40 10.76 -5.91
CA MET A 1 -14.94 10.19 -7.21
C MET A 1 -13.51 9.80 -6.98
N PRO A 2 -13.09 8.55 -7.25
CA PRO A 2 -11.69 8.14 -7.07
C PRO A 2 -10.78 9.01 -7.93
N THR A 3 -9.64 9.41 -7.39
CA THR A 3 -8.60 10.10 -8.13
C THR A 3 -7.75 9.10 -8.92
N ALA A 4 -6.90 9.60 -9.84
CA ALA A 4 -5.93 8.74 -10.53
C ALA A 4 -4.93 8.11 -9.54
N GLN A 5 -4.65 8.79 -8.43
CA GLN A 5 -3.79 8.29 -7.36
C GLN A 5 -4.46 7.12 -6.63
N ASP A 6 -5.74 7.25 -6.26
CA ASP A 6 -6.49 6.19 -5.56
C ASP A 6 -6.48 4.86 -6.36
N VAL A 7 -6.55 4.94 -7.70
CA VAL A 7 -6.47 3.76 -8.57
C VAL A 7 -5.06 3.17 -8.61
N GLY A 8 -4.03 4.01 -8.66
CA GLY A 8 -2.64 3.57 -8.63
C GLY A 8 -2.29 2.87 -7.31
N ASP A 9 -2.68 3.46 -6.19
CA ASP A 9 -2.45 2.92 -4.85
C ASP A 9 -3.17 1.58 -4.67
N ALA A 10 -4.41 1.45 -5.16
CA ALA A 10 -5.15 0.19 -5.15
C ALA A 10 -4.45 -0.92 -5.96
N LEU A 11 -3.90 -0.60 -7.14
CA LEU A 11 -3.18 -1.57 -7.97
C LEU A 11 -1.86 -2.02 -7.32
N ILE A 12 -1.14 -1.09 -6.69
CA ILE A 12 0.11 -1.40 -5.97
C ILE A 12 -0.18 -2.31 -4.76
N ALA A 13 -1.17 -1.96 -3.94
CA ALA A 13 -1.58 -2.76 -2.78
C ALA A 13 -2.04 -4.15 -3.17
N ALA A 14 -2.88 -4.27 -4.22
CA ALA A 14 -3.34 -5.56 -4.73
C ALA A 14 -2.18 -6.43 -5.24
N THR A 15 -1.20 -5.82 -5.91
CA THR A 15 -0.01 -6.54 -6.38
C THR A 15 0.81 -7.09 -5.22
N ALA A 16 1.08 -6.26 -4.21
CA ALA A 16 1.83 -6.68 -3.02
C ALA A 16 1.10 -7.83 -2.29
N LEU A 17 -0.22 -7.70 -2.10
CA LEU A 17 -1.04 -8.71 -1.43
C LEU A 17 -1.06 -10.05 -2.19
N VAL A 18 -1.30 -10.05 -3.50
CA VAL A 18 -1.37 -11.28 -4.32
C VAL A 18 -0.03 -12.02 -4.35
N HIS A 19 1.08 -11.29 -4.27
CA HIS A 19 2.42 -11.85 -4.33
C HIS A 19 3.08 -12.06 -2.96
N ASN A 20 2.38 -11.80 -1.85
CA ASN A 20 2.89 -11.85 -0.47
C ASN A 20 4.19 -11.03 -0.30
N LEU A 21 4.17 -9.78 -0.77
CA LEU A 21 5.27 -8.83 -0.65
C LEU A 21 4.94 -7.75 0.38
N GLU A 22 5.97 -7.25 1.07
CA GLU A 22 5.88 -6.06 1.91
C GLU A 22 5.84 -4.79 1.04
N LEU A 23 4.87 -3.91 1.28
CA LEU A 23 4.73 -2.64 0.57
C LEU A 23 5.56 -1.55 1.26
N ALA A 24 6.61 -1.09 0.59
CA ALA A 24 7.40 0.05 1.06
C ALA A 24 6.77 1.39 0.60
N THR A 25 6.29 2.21 1.52
CA THR A 25 5.68 3.52 1.22
C THR A 25 5.83 4.53 2.36
N ALA A 26 5.89 5.83 2.03
CA ALA A 26 5.85 6.90 3.03
C ALA A 26 4.43 7.22 3.52
N ASN A 27 3.40 6.80 2.78
CA ASN A 27 1.98 7.07 3.06
C ASN A 27 1.28 5.83 3.64
N THR A 28 1.80 5.30 4.74
CA THR A 28 1.31 4.01 5.29
C THR A 28 -0.16 4.05 5.69
N SER A 29 -0.65 5.19 6.19
CA SER A 29 -2.03 5.37 6.65
C SER A 29 -3.09 5.02 5.60
N ASP A 30 -2.77 5.16 4.33
CA ASP A 30 -3.71 4.92 3.23
C ASP A 30 -3.97 3.42 3.03
N PHE A 31 -3.13 2.55 3.62
CA PHE A 31 -3.15 1.10 3.47
C PHE A 31 -3.48 0.32 4.76
N ASP A 32 -3.52 0.98 5.93
CA ASP A 32 -3.69 0.36 7.25
C ASP A 32 -4.98 -0.48 7.39
N TRP A 33 -6.00 -0.22 6.55
CA TRP A 33 -7.28 -0.93 6.57
C TRP A 33 -7.28 -2.24 5.76
N ILE A 34 -6.21 -2.53 5.01
CA ILE A 34 -6.11 -3.71 4.14
C ILE A 34 -5.54 -4.88 4.95
N GLU A 35 -6.42 -5.80 5.36
CA GLU A 35 -6.03 -6.99 6.11
C GLU A 35 -5.06 -7.88 5.30
N GLY A 36 -3.96 -8.29 5.94
CA GLY A 36 -2.95 -9.18 5.34
C GLY A 36 -1.91 -8.50 4.45
N LEU A 37 -1.97 -7.17 4.29
CA LEU A 37 -0.93 -6.40 3.61
C LEU A 37 0.11 -5.90 4.62
N ASP A 38 1.34 -6.40 4.51
CA ASP A 38 2.47 -5.87 5.28
C ASP A 38 2.97 -4.55 4.67
N VAL A 39 3.15 -3.52 5.50
CA VAL A 39 3.55 -2.17 5.05
C VAL A 39 4.70 -1.65 5.90
N VAL A 40 5.74 -1.15 5.23
CA VAL A 40 6.90 -0.52 5.89
C VAL A 40 7.07 0.91 5.40
N ASN A 41 7.37 1.83 6.33
CA ASN A 41 7.79 3.18 5.99
C ASN A 41 9.32 3.27 5.99
N PRO A 42 9.99 3.27 4.82
CA PRO A 42 11.46 3.27 4.77
C PRO A 42 12.07 4.66 5.03
N VAL A 43 11.27 5.73 5.12
CA VAL A 43 11.77 7.10 5.30
C VAL A 43 11.79 7.54 6.76
N VAL A 44 11.08 6.83 7.65
CA VAL A 44 11.20 6.99 9.09
C VAL A 44 12.20 5.97 9.64
N ARG A 45 13.06 6.40 10.57
CA ARG A 45 14.05 5.56 11.25
C ARG A 45 13.62 5.26 12.67
#